data_AF-A0A432IL05-F1
#
_entry.id   AF-A0A432IL05-F1
#
_cell.length_a   1.000
_cell.length_b   1.000
_cell.length_c   1.000
_cell.angle_alpha   90.00
_cell.angle_beta   90.00
_cell.angle_gamma   90.00
#
_symmetry.space_group_name_H-M   'P 1'
#
loop_
_entity.id
_entity.type
_entity.pdbx_description
1 polymer ?
#
loop_
_entity_poly.entity_id
_entity_poly.type
_entity_poly.pdbx_seq_one_letter_code
_entity_poly.pdbx_strand_id
1 'polypeptide(L)' 'MAGRSLNNIDASTIPALKDCVHCGLCLPECPTYFASGREAESPRGRIAALRAVVES' A
#
# COMPACT_ATOMS: atom_id res chain seq x y z
N MET A 1 -15.98 13.61 7.13
CA MET A 1 -15.62 12.98 5.84
C MET A 1 -14.80 13.98 5.04
N ALA A 2 -13.50 14.09 5.29
CA ALA A 2 -12.66 15.07 4.61
C ALA A 2 -12.38 14.58 3.18
N GLY A 3 -13.08 15.15 2.21
CA GLY A 3 -12.82 14.92 0.79
C GLY A 3 -11.45 15.48 0.44
N ARG A 4 -10.48 14.59 0.23
CA ARG A 4 -9.10 14.97 -0.13
C ARG A 4 -9.07 15.25 -1.62
N SER A 5 -8.84 16.50 -2.00
CA SER A 5 -8.69 16.92 -3.40
C SER A 5 -7.57 16.12 -4.06
N LEU A 6 -7.89 15.37 -5.12
CA LEU A 6 -6.98 14.44 -5.83
C LEU A 6 -6.12 15.14 -6.89
N ASN A 7 -6.02 16.47 -6.86
CA ASN A 7 -5.43 17.23 -7.96
C ASN A 7 -3.89 17.12 -8.04
N ASN A 8 -3.23 16.58 -7.01
CA ASN A 8 -1.79 16.28 -6.99
C ASN A 8 -1.53 15.03 -6.14
N ILE A 9 -1.65 13.83 -6.72
CA ILE A 9 -1.37 12.58 -6.00
C ILE A 9 0.14 12.33 -6.00
N ASP A 10 0.78 12.70 -4.90
CA ASP A 10 2.18 12.40 -4.61
C ASP A 10 2.30 11.47 -3.37
N ALA A 11 3.52 10.97 -3.08
CA ALA A 11 3.74 10.05 -1.95
C ALA A 11 3.35 10.64 -0.59
N SER A 12 3.37 11.97 -0.41
CA SER A 12 2.89 12.63 0.82
C SER A 12 1.37 12.62 0.95
N THR A 13 0.67 12.44 -0.16
CA THR A 13 -0.78 12.36 -0.22
C THR A 13 -1.29 10.95 0.11
N ILE A 14 -0.45 9.94 0.26
CA ILE A 14 -0.88 8.60 0.71
C ILE A 14 -0.03 8.18 1.93
N PRO A 15 -0.55 8.32 3.17
CA PRO A 15 0.22 8.00 4.37
C PRO A 15 0.82 6.59 4.35
N ALA A 16 0.04 5.61 3.88
CA ALA A 16 0.49 4.22 3.73
C ALA A 16 1.74 4.05 2.84
N LEU A 17 1.96 4.95 1.87
CA LEU A 17 3.19 4.96 1.05
C LEU A 17 4.42 5.38 1.86
N LYS A 18 4.28 6.16 2.93
CA LYS A 18 5.40 6.54 3.81
C LYS A 18 5.56 5.57 4.98
N ASP A 19 4.44 5.09 5.53
CA ASP A 19 4.41 4.32 6.77
C ASP A 19 4.85 2.85 6.57
N CYS A 20 4.80 2.32 5.34
CA CYS A 20 5.20 0.95 5.08
C CYS A 20 6.73 0.78 5.15
N VAL A 21 7.22 0.22 6.25
CA VAL A 21 8.65 -0.09 6.47
C VAL A 21 9.04 -1.53 6.10
N HIS A 22 8.21 -2.23 5.31
CA HIS A 22 8.45 -3.61 4.88
C HIS A 22 8.63 -4.65 6.00
N CYS A 23 8.05 -4.43 7.18
CA CYS A 23 8.21 -5.32 8.34
C CYS A 23 7.45 -6.65 8.29
N GLY A 24 6.57 -6.88 7.31
CA GLY A 24 5.82 -8.15 7.24
C GLY A 24 4.51 -8.20 8.03
N LEU A 25 4.29 -7.30 9.00
CA LEU A 25 3.26 -7.46 10.04
C LEU A 25 1.81 -7.49 9.50
N CYS A 26 1.58 -6.96 8.30
CA CYS A 26 0.26 -7.02 7.66
C CYS A 26 -0.08 -8.38 7.02
N LEU A 27 0.90 -9.28 6.81
CA LEU A 27 0.63 -10.59 6.20
C LEU A 27 -0.25 -11.51 7.04
N PRO A 28 0.02 -11.73 8.35
CA PRO A 28 -0.79 -12.64 9.17
C PRO A 28 -2.21 -12.13 9.43
N GLU A 29 -2.53 -10.89 9.06
CA GLU A 29 -3.90 -10.34 9.14
C GLU A 29 -4.55 -10.23 7.75
N CYS A 30 -3.81 -10.50 6.67
CA CYS A 30 -4.31 -10.31 5.32
C CYS A 30 -5.06 -11.55 4.82
N PRO A 31 -6.41 -11.53 4.71
CA PRO A 31 -7.17 -12.69 4.24
C PRO A 31 -6.84 -13.06 2.79
N THR A 32 -6.52 -12.08 1.94
CA THR A 32 -6.11 -12.33 0.55
C THR A 32 -4.77 -13.06 0.50
N TYR A 33 -3.82 -12.73 1.38
CA TYR A 33 -2.55 -13.43 1.45
C TYR A 33 -2.73 -14.87 1.93
N PHE A 34 -3.59 -15.12 2.92
CA PHE A 34 -3.93 -16.49 3.33
C PHE A 34 -4.56 -17.30 2.20
N ALA A 35 -5.46 -16.70 1.43
CA ALA A 35 -6.15 -17.39 0.34
C ALA A 35 -5.24 -17.65 -0.87
N SER A 36 -4.39 -16.69 -1.23
CA SER A 36 -3.58 -16.74 -2.46
C SER A 36 -2.15 -17.25 -2.26
N GLY A 37 -1.59 -17.08 -1.05
CA GLY A 37 -0.15 -17.21 -0.78
C GLY A 37 0.71 -16.15 -1.48
N ARG A 38 0.12 -15.14 -2.14
CA ARG A 38 0.83 -14.17 -2.97
C ARG A 38 0.98 -12.85 -2.24
N GLU A 39 2.21 -12.52 -1.83
CA GLU A 39 2.51 -11.26 -1.14
C GLU A 39 2.14 -10.03 -1.97
N ALA A 40 2.29 -10.10 -3.29
CA ALA A 40 1.91 -9.03 -4.22
C ALA A 40 0.44 -8.59 -4.08
N GLU A 41 -0.43 -9.49 -3.62
CA GLU A 41 -1.86 -9.21 -3.44
C GLU A 41 -2.20 -8.67 -2.04
N SER A 42 -1.24 -8.73 -1.10
CA SER A 42 -1.36 -8.20 0.26
C SER A 42 -1.36 -6.66 0.26
N PRO A 43 -1.78 -6.00 1.38
CA PRO A 43 -1.68 -4.55 1.52
C PRO A 43 -0.28 -4.02 1.23
N ARG A 44 0.76 -4.72 1.67
CA ARG A 44 2.15 -4.33 1.40
C ARG A 44 2.49 -4.44 -0.08
N GLY A 45 2.10 -5.52 -0.75
CA GLY A 45 2.32 -5.70 -2.18
C GLY A 45 1.65 -4.59 -3.00
N ARG A 46 0.44 -4.19 -2.61
CA ARG A 46 -0.27 -3.07 -3.24
C ARG A 46 0.40 -1.72 -2.99
N ILE A 47 0.92 -1.48 -1.78
CA ILE A 47 1.70 -0.26 -1.48
C ILE A 47 2.96 -0.22 -2.34
N ALA A 48 3.67 -1.34 -2.50
CA ALA A 48 4.84 -1.42 -3.36
C ALA A 48 4.51 -1.10 -4.83
N ALA A 49 3.39 -1.65 -5.35
CA ALA A 49 2.92 -1.33 -6.69
C ALA A 49 2.57 0.16 -6.86
N LEU A 50 1.92 0.76 -5.87
CA LEU A 50 1.59 2.20 -5.89
C LEU A 50 2.84 3.07 -5.80
N ARG A 51 3.83 2.72 -4.96
CA ARG A 51 5.13 3.43 -4.94
C ARG A 51 5.78 3.42 -6.31
N ALA A 52 5.81 2.27 -6.98
CA ALA A 52 6.41 2.15 -8.31
C ALA A 52 5.75 3.06 -9.38
N VAL A 53 4.49 3.45 -9.20
CA VAL A 53 3.78 4.37 -10.10
C VAL A 53 3.98 5.84 -9.70
N VAL A 54 4.13 6.11 -8.40
CA VAL A 54 4.21 7.47 -7.85
C VAL A 54 5.64 8.01 -7.80
N GLU A 55 6.62 7.12 -7.67
CA GLU A 55 8.06 7.44 -7.58
C GLU A 55 8.79 7.30 -8.93
N SER A 56 8.07 6.90 -10.00
CA SER A 56 8.57 6.86 -11.39
C SER A 56 8.44 8.21 -12.09
#